data_AF-A0A1V3JKZ7-F1
#
_entry.id   AF-A0A1V3JKZ7-F1
#
_cell.length_a   1.000
_cell.length_b   1.000
_cell.length_c   1.000
_cell.angle_alpha   90.00
_cell.angle_beta   90.00
_cell.angle_gamma   90.00
#
_symmetry.space_group_name_H-M   'P 1'
#
loop_
_entity.id
_entity.type
_entity.pdbx_description
1 polymer ?
#
loop_
_entity_poly.entity_id
_entity_poly.type
_entity_poly.pdbx_seq_one_letter_code
_entity_poly.pdbx_strand_id
1 'polypeptide(L)'
;MSEQDKTIPFLPTRLNREATVFGGMTVSEFGISAGLGFVFGLVIGLIFWVLTDFWLLIPAMAMLLCIVTILIGKGIVAAIKRGKPEAYLNRLIEERIDSLLGGNKFIRRAGFWATRRSSKGLF
;
A
#
# COMPACT_ATOMS: atom_id res chain seq x y z
N MET A 1 15.32 42.33 14.72
CA MET A 1 14.83 41.09 14.08
C MET A 1 14.08 40.32 15.15
N SER A 2 12.76 40.44 15.21
CA SER A 2 11.92 39.91 16.30
C SER A 2 11.81 38.38 16.22
N GLU A 3 11.95 37.72 17.38
CA GLU A 3 11.81 36.26 17.62
C GLU A 3 10.47 35.64 17.14
N GLN A 4 9.51 36.46 16.69
CA GLN A 4 8.20 36.04 16.22
C GLN A 4 8.22 35.39 14.82
N ASP A 5 9.32 35.50 14.06
CA ASP A 5 9.45 34.93 12.71
C ASP A 5 9.89 33.46 12.68
N LYS A 6 10.07 32.79 13.83
CA LYS A 6 10.62 31.43 13.91
C LYS A 6 9.60 30.31 14.04
N THR A 7 8.30 30.62 14.06
CA THR A 7 7.25 29.61 14.16
C THR A 7 6.50 29.53 12.84
N ILE A 8 6.73 28.47 12.08
CA ILE A 8 6.07 28.22 10.80
C ILE A 8 4.55 28.15 11.08
N PRO A 9 3.71 29.03 10.48
CA PRO A 9 2.29 29.14 10.82
C PRO A 9 1.47 27.94 10.34
N PHE A 10 2.08 27.04 9.57
CA PHE A 10 1.45 25.86 9.02
C PHE A 10 2.17 24.61 9.50
N LEU A 11 1.41 23.62 9.94
CA LEU A 11 1.93 22.27 10.11
C LEU A 11 2.06 21.65 8.71
N PRO A 12 3.24 21.13 8.30
CA PRO A 12 3.42 20.53 6.98
C PRO A 12 2.78 19.12 6.94
N THR A 13 1.45 19.04 7.02
CA THR A 13 0.68 17.78 7.02
C THR A 13 0.86 16.99 5.72
N ARG A 14 1.23 17.67 4.64
CA ARG A 14 1.51 17.06 3.33
C ARG A 14 2.89 16.42 3.23
N LEU A 15 3.82 16.71 4.15
CA LEU A 15 5.20 16.24 4.03
C LEU A 15 5.32 14.73 4.26
N ASN A 16 4.49 14.18 5.14
CA ASN A 16 4.44 12.74 5.40
C ASN A 16 3.41 12.01 4.50
N ARG A 17 2.83 12.72 3.53
CA ARG A 17 1.79 12.17 2.67
C ARG A 17 2.43 11.56 1.43
N GLU A 18 2.12 10.30 1.15
CA GLU A 18 2.46 9.72 -0.15
C GLU A 18 1.80 10.51 -1.29
N ALA A 19 2.58 10.78 -2.34
CA ALA A 19 2.07 11.45 -3.52
C ALA A 19 1.06 10.55 -4.24
N THR A 20 -0.03 11.16 -4.70
CA THR A 20 -0.98 10.51 -5.59
C THR A 20 -0.41 10.47 -7.01
N VAL A 21 -0.34 9.28 -7.61
CA VAL A 21 0.25 9.08 -8.94
C VAL A 21 -0.82 9.09 -10.03
N PHE A 22 -1.86 8.27 -9.87
CA PHE A 22 -2.86 8.05 -10.92
C PHE A 22 -4.27 7.96 -10.34
N GLY A 23 -5.18 8.83 -10.79
CA GLY A 23 -6.60 8.78 -10.42
C GLY A 23 -6.90 8.84 -8.92
N GLY A 24 -6.01 9.43 -8.11
CA GLY A 24 -6.14 9.49 -6.64
C GLY A 24 -5.55 8.28 -5.88
N MET A 25 -4.92 7.34 -6.60
CA MET A 25 -4.15 6.25 -6.00
C MET A 25 -2.75 6.72 -5.60
N THR A 26 -2.25 6.21 -4.47
CA THR A 26 -0.86 6.38 -4.04
C THR A 26 0.07 5.47 -4.85
N VAL A 27 1.40 5.70 -4.75
CA VAL A 27 2.42 4.87 -5.40
C VAL A 27 2.27 3.39 -5.00
N SER A 28 2.05 3.14 -3.71
CA SER A 28 1.91 1.79 -3.14
C SER A 28 0.66 1.07 -3.65
N GLU A 29 -0.49 1.74 -3.68
CA GLU A 29 -1.75 1.20 -4.21
C GLU A 29 -1.67 0.91 -5.72
N PHE A 30 -1.06 1.82 -6.47
CA PHE A 30 -0.79 1.63 -7.89
C PHE A 30 0.12 0.42 -8.10
N GLY A 31 1.21 0.31 -7.35
CA GLY A 31 2.14 -0.81 -7.45
C GLY A 31 1.49 -2.17 -7.16
N ILE A 32 0.62 -2.24 -6.16
CA ILE A 32 -0.08 -3.49 -5.80
C ILE A 32 -1.12 -3.86 -6.87
N SER A 33 -1.91 -2.90 -7.34
CA SER A 33 -2.90 -3.16 -8.40
C SER A 33 -2.25 -3.59 -9.72
N ALA A 34 -1.13 -2.95 -10.09
CA ALA A 34 -0.31 -3.32 -11.23
C ALA A 34 0.30 -4.73 -11.06
N GLY A 35 0.91 -5.00 -9.90
CA GLY A 35 1.53 -6.29 -9.59
C GLY A 35 0.52 -7.44 -9.61
N LEU A 36 -0.66 -7.25 -9.01
CA LEU A 36 -1.73 -8.23 -9.06
C LEU A 36 -2.17 -8.50 -10.51
N GLY A 37 -2.44 -7.46 -11.30
CA GLY A 37 -2.84 -7.62 -12.69
C GLY A 37 -1.78 -8.31 -13.55
N PHE A 38 -0.50 -7.99 -13.31
CA PHE A 38 0.62 -8.63 -14.00
C PHE A 38 0.70 -10.13 -13.68
N VAL A 39 0.61 -10.51 -12.39
CA VAL A 39 0.62 -11.93 -11.98
C VAL A 39 -0.59 -12.67 -12.54
N PHE A 40 -1.79 -12.10 -12.45
CA PHE A 40 -2.99 -12.69 -13.04
C PHE A 40 -2.86 -12.85 -14.56
N GLY A 41 -2.30 -11.84 -15.25
CA GLY A 41 -2.08 -11.87 -16.68
C GLY A 41 -1.03 -12.88 -17.12
N LEU A 42 0.01 -13.12 -16.32
CA LEU A 42 0.95 -14.21 -16.55
C LEU A 42 0.28 -15.58 -16.44
N VAL A 43 -0.53 -15.80 -15.40
CA VAL A 43 -1.25 -17.08 -15.24
C VAL A 43 -2.21 -17.33 -16.39
N ILE A 44 -2.99 -16.31 -16.77
CA ILE A 44 -3.93 -16.41 -17.90
C ILE A 44 -3.18 -16.59 -19.23
N GLY A 45 -2.09 -15.85 -19.43
CA GLY A 45 -1.22 -15.99 -20.61
C GLY A 45 -0.59 -17.37 -20.72
N LEU A 46 -0.20 -17.98 -19.59
CA LEU A 46 0.30 -19.35 -19.55
C LEU A 46 -0.77 -20.36 -19.98
N ILE A 47 -2.00 -20.20 -19.48
CA ILE A 47 -3.14 -21.05 -19.88
C ILE A 47 -3.36 -20.92 -21.39
N PHE A 48 -3.40 -19.70 -21.92
CA PHE A 48 -3.56 -19.47 -23.35
C PHE A 48 -2.42 -20.04 -24.19
N TRP A 49 -1.18 -19.95 -23.72
CA TRP A 49 -0.05 -20.57 -24.39
C TRP A 49 -0.24 -22.09 -24.51
N VAL A 50 -0.64 -22.79 -23.44
CA VAL A 50 -0.90 -24.23 -23.49
C VAL A 50 -2.01 -24.59 -24.48
N LEU A 51 -2.99 -23.70 -24.69
CA LEU A 51 -4.11 -23.94 -25.60
C LEU A 51 -3.79 -23.63 -27.08
N THR A 52 -2.84 -22.74 -27.35
CA THR A 52 -2.61 -22.17 -28.69
C THR A 52 -1.19 -22.38 -29.21
N ASP A 53 -0.27 -22.89 -28.38
CA ASP A 53 1.17 -22.97 -28.60
C ASP A 53 1.84 -21.61 -28.95
N PHE A 54 1.14 -20.49 -28.75
CA PHE A 54 1.65 -19.15 -29.04
C PHE A 54 2.18 -18.46 -27.79
N TRP A 55 3.50 -18.54 -27.58
CA TRP A 55 4.15 -18.05 -26.35
C TRP A 55 4.04 -16.53 -26.14
N LEU A 56 3.85 -15.75 -27.21
CA LEU A 56 3.71 -14.28 -27.15
C LEU A 56 2.47 -13.83 -26.34
N LEU A 57 1.51 -14.71 -26.10
CA LEU A 57 0.34 -14.41 -25.27
C LEU A 57 0.70 -14.17 -23.81
N ILE A 58 1.82 -14.72 -23.34
CA ILE A 58 2.26 -14.55 -21.94
C ILE A 58 2.55 -13.07 -21.63
N PRO A 59 3.51 -12.39 -22.29
CA PRO A 59 3.78 -10.98 -22.02
C PRO A 59 2.61 -10.07 -22.44
N ALA A 60 1.87 -10.43 -23.49
CA ALA A 60 0.72 -9.66 -23.95
C ALA A 60 -0.40 -9.63 -22.89
N MET A 61 -0.79 -10.79 -22.36
CA MET A 61 -1.82 -10.89 -21.32
C MET A 61 -1.36 -10.28 -19.99
N ALA A 62 -0.08 -10.42 -19.65
CA ALA A 62 0.51 -9.79 -18.46
C ALA A 62 0.36 -8.26 -18.49
N MET A 63 0.72 -7.62 -19.61
CA MET A 63 0.58 -6.17 -19.77
C MET A 63 -0.89 -5.73 -19.89
N LEU A 64 -1.70 -6.47 -20.65
CA LEU A 64 -3.12 -6.17 -20.81
C LEU A 64 -3.84 -6.17 -19.46
N LEU A 65 -3.70 -7.24 -18.67
CA LEU A 65 -4.36 -7.32 -17.37
C LEU A 65 -3.77 -6.36 -16.35
N CYS A 66 -2.47 -6.07 -16.39
CA CYS A 66 -1.88 -5.00 -15.58
C CYS A 66 -2.59 -3.65 -15.81
N ILE A 67 -2.84 -3.27 -17.06
CA ILE A 67 -3.54 -2.02 -17.38
C ILE A 67 -5.00 -2.09 -16.92
N VAL A 68 -5.70 -3.20 -17.20
CA VAL A 68 -7.11 -3.39 -16.83
C VAL A 68 -7.29 -3.31 -15.31
N THR A 69 -6.43 -3.96 -14.52
CA THR A 69 -6.53 -3.91 -13.06
C THR A 69 -6.27 -2.52 -12.50
N ILE A 70 -5.36 -1.74 -13.07
CA ILE A 70 -5.16 -0.32 -12.68
C ILE A 70 -6.44 0.49 -12.96
N LEU A 71 -7.03 0.31 -14.14
CA LEU A 71 -8.22 1.06 -14.56
C LEU A 71 -9.46 0.73 -13.71
N ILE A 72 -9.62 -0.52 -13.29
CA ILE A 72 -10.70 -0.94 -12.38
C ILE A 72 -10.34 -0.56 -10.94
N GLY A 73 -9.08 -0.76 -10.55
CA GLY A 73 -8.53 -0.52 -9.23
C GLY A 73 -8.75 0.91 -8.75
N LYS A 74 -8.68 1.91 -9.65
CA LYS A 74 -8.98 3.31 -9.30
C LYS A 74 -10.35 3.49 -8.62
N GLY A 75 -11.37 2.78 -9.10
CA GLY A 75 -12.73 2.89 -8.58
C GLY A 75 -12.90 2.15 -7.26
N ILE A 76 -12.29 0.96 -7.16
CA ILE A 76 -12.31 0.13 -5.95
C ILE A 76 -11.56 0.84 -4.82
N VAL A 77 -10.35 1.34 -5.09
CA VAL A 77 -9.54 2.08 -4.11
C VAL A 77 -10.26 3.36 -3.67
N ALA A 78 -10.86 4.10 -4.61
CA ALA A 78 -11.65 5.28 -4.28
C ALA A 78 -12.85 4.93 -3.38
N ALA A 79 -13.52 3.80 -3.63
CA ALA A 79 -14.64 3.33 -2.80
C ALA A 79 -14.17 2.90 -1.40
N ILE A 80 -13.08 2.14 -1.29
CA ILE A 80 -12.50 1.70 -0.02
C ILE A 80 -12.03 2.89 0.83
N LYS A 81 -11.51 3.94 0.20
CA LYS A 81 -11.09 5.17 0.87
C LYS A 81 -12.25 6.03 1.39
N ARG A 82 -13.50 5.80 0.97
CA ARG A 82 -14.65 6.64 1.41
C ARG A 82 -14.84 6.52 2.92
N GLY A 83 -14.79 7.66 3.61
CA GLY A 83 -15.02 7.75 5.07
C GLY A 83 -13.90 7.13 5.92
N LYS A 84 -12.75 6.77 5.34
CA LYS A 84 -11.58 6.28 6.07
C LYS A 84 -10.55 7.40 6.29
N PRO A 85 -9.79 7.37 7.40
CA PRO A 85 -8.74 8.33 7.66
C PRO A 85 -7.62 8.27 6.60
N GLU A 86 -6.87 9.37 6.45
CA GLU A 86 -5.76 9.45 5.51
C GLU A 86 -4.68 8.40 5.83
N ALA A 87 -4.04 7.84 4.80
CA ALA A 87 -3.05 6.75 4.89
C ALA A 87 -3.53 5.40 5.49
N TYR A 88 -4.84 5.25 5.76
CA TYR A 88 -5.41 4.00 6.30
C TYR A 88 -5.04 2.77 5.48
N LEU A 89 -5.20 2.83 4.15
CA LEU A 89 -5.00 1.67 3.28
C LEU A 89 -3.52 1.24 3.25
N ASN A 90 -2.60 2.19 3.14
CA ASN A 90 -1.17 1.94 3.23
C ASN A 90 -0.79 1.28 4.56
N ARG A 91 -1.35 1.79 5.66
CA ARG A 91 -1.09 1.23 7.00
C ARG A 91 -1.60 -0.19 7.14
N LEU A 92 -2.80 -0.47 6.60
CA LEU A 92 -3.38 -1.81 6.58
C LEU A 92 -2.56 -2.78 5.74
N ILE A 93 -2.08 -2.33 4.57
CA ILE A 93 -1.19 -3.10 3.69
C ILE A 93 0.11 -3.42 4.41
N GLU A 94 0.75 -2.43 5.03
CA GLU A 94 1.98 -2.66 5.80
C GLU A 94 1.76 -3.64 6.94
N GLU A 95 0.66 -3.50 7.70
CA GLU A 95 0.34 -4.41 8.79
C GLU A 95 0.10 -5.84 8.29
N ARG A 96 -0.55 -5.99 7.13
CA ARG A 96 -0.82 -7.29 6.54
C ARG A 96 0.45 -7.95 6.02
N ILE A 97 1.30 -7.20 5.31
CA ILE A 97 2.60 -7.69 4.84
C ILE A 97 3.48 -8.07 6.02
N ASP A 98 3.55 -7.22 7.05
CA ASP A 98 4.29 -7.51 8.27
C ASP A 98 3.75 -8.78 8.95
N SER A 99 2.42 -8.95 9.04
CA SER A 99 1.83 -10.17 9.61
C SER A 99 2.21 -11.45 8.83
N LEU A 100 2.35 -11.36 7.51
CA LEU A 100 2.76 -12.47 6.66
C LEU A 100 4.26 -12.77 6.79
N LEU A 101 5.07 -11.76 7.09
CA LEU A 101 6.54 -11.84 7.19
C LEU A 101 7.05 -12.07 8.63
N GLY A 102 6.18 -12.32 9.61
CA GLY A 102 6.57 -12.68 10.98
C GLY A 102 6.27 -11.63 12.05
N GLY A 103 5.65 -10.50 11.71
CA GLY A 103 4.88 -9.66 12.64
C GLY A 103 5.68 -8.79 13.62
N ASN A 104 6.97 -8.54 13.35
CA ASN A 104 7.87 -7.87 14.28
C ASN A 104 7.91 -6.33 14.17
N LYS A 105 7.32 -5.74 13.12
CA LYS A 105 7.38 -4.28 12.92
C LYS A 105 6.35 -3.52 13.75
N PHE A 106 5.18 -4.11 13.99
CA PHE A 106 4.08 -3.44 14.70
C PHE A 106 3.91 -3.93 16.14
N ILE A 107 3.63 -3.00 17.05
CA ILE A 107 3.27 -3.32 18.44
C ILE A 107 1.86 -3.92 18.43
N ARG A 108 1.76 -5.25 18.48
CA ARG A 108 0.49 -5.98 18.59
C ARG A 108 0.07 -6.29 20.02
N ARG A 109 0.89 -5.90 21.01
CA ARG A 109 0.60 -6.15 22.43
C ARG A 109 -0.37 -5.10 22.98
N ALA A 110 -1.38 -5.56 23.69
CA ALA A 110 -2.18 -4.73 24.58
C ALA A 110 -1.63 -4.84 26.00
N GLY A 111 -1.50 -3.73 26.70
CA GLY A 111 -0.98 -3.72 28.07
C GLY A 111 -1.17 -2.35 28.73
N PHE A 112 -1.04 -2.32 30.05
CA PHE A 112 -1.14 -1.08 30.80
C PHE A 112 0.13 -0.24 30.60
N TRP A 113 -0.07 1.04 30.29
CA TRP A 113 1.02 2.01 30.25
C TRP A 113 1.46 2.31 31.69
N ALA A 114 2.67 1.90 32.05
CA ALA A 114 3.29 2.28 33.32
C ALA A 114 4.31 3.39 33.08
N THR A 115 4.26 4.46 33.87
CA THR A 115 5.19 5.60 33.78
C THR A 115 6.47 5.39 34.58
N ARG A 116 6.56 4.33 35.40
CA ARG A 116 7.78 3.99 36.13
C ARG A 116 8.72 3.12 35.29
N ARG A 117 10.01 3.47 35.26
CA ARG A 117 11.08 2.54 34.84
C ARG A 117 11.11 1.38 35.84
N SER A 118 10.81 0.17 35.41
CA SER A 118 11.10 -1.02 36.19
C SER A 118 12.61 -1.24 36.19
N SER A 119 13.24 -1.15 37.36
CA SER A 119 14.69 -1.40 37.54
C SER A 119 15.04 -2.89 37.42
N LYS A 120 14.06 -3.78 37.31
CA LYS A 120 14.25 -5.20 37.06
C LYS A 120 13.52 -5.56 35.78
N GLY A 121 14.27 -6.06 34.80
CA GLY A 121 13.75 -6.58 33.54
C GLY A 121 12.88 -7.81 33.79
N LEU A 122 11.60 -7.56 34.06
CA LEU A 122 10.55 -8.57 34.13
C LEU A 122 9.33 -7.96 33.47
N PHE A 123 9.35 -8.00 32.14
CA PHE A 123 8.23 -8.21 31.21
C PHE A 123 8.81 -8.77 29.92
#